data_AF-A0A4Q3Y0C6-F1
#
_entry.id   AF-A0A4Q3Y0C6-F1
#
_cell.length_a   1.000
_cell.length_b   1.000
_cell.length_c   1.000
_cell.angle_alpha   90.00
_cell.angle_beta   90.00
_cell.angle_gamma   90.00
#
_symmetry.space_group_name_H-M   'P 1'
#
loop_
_entity.id
_entity.type
_entity.pdbx_description
1 polymer ?
#
loop_
_entity_poly.entity_id
_entity_poly.type
_entity_poly.pdbx_seq_one_letter_code
_entity_poly.pdbx_strand_id
1 'polypeptide(L)' 'QSGVGDFLNFLAYLSISLGVLNLLPIPVLDGGHLLFYLVEWVRGRPLSDRVQGWGIQIGISLVVGVMLLALVNDLGRL' A
#
# COMPACT_ATOMS: atom_id res chain seq x y z
N GLN A 1 -14.93 -25.84 22.19
CA GLN A 1 -13.67 -25.85 21.41
C GLN A 1 -13.66 -24.53 20.66
N SER A 2 -12.69 -23.68 20.95
CA SER A 2 -12.76 -22.20 21.01
C SER A 2 -12.82 -21.45 19.66
N GLY A 3 -13.92 -21.59 18.91
CA GLY A 3 -14.08 -20.92 17.60
C GLY A 3 -14.03 -19.38 17.62
N VAL A 4 -14.38 -18.73 18.73
CA VAL A 4 -14.26 -17.25 18.85
C VAL A 4 -12.81 -16.81 19.00
N GLY A 5 -11.98 -17.57 19.73
CA GLY A 5 -10.57 -17.25 19.90
C GLY A 5 -9.79 -17.38 18.58
N ASP A 6 -10.07 -18.42 17.81
CA ASP A 6 -9.45 -18.64 16.50
C ASP A 6 -9.88 -17.57 15.49
N PHE A 7 -11.16 -17.15 15.52
CA PHE A 7 -11.66 -16.06 14.69
C PHE A 7 -11.00 -14.72 15.02
N LEU A 8 -10.86 -14.38 16.31
CA LEU A 8 -10.17 -13.16 16.74
C LEU A 8 -8.69 -13.16 16.34
N ASN A 9 -8.02 -14.31 16.46
CA ASN A 9 -6.64 -14.46 15.99
C ASN A 9 -6.55 -14.26 14.46
N PHE A 10 -7.45 -14.87 13.69
CA PHE A 10 -7.50 -14.66 12.24
C PHE A 10 -7.69 -13.17 11.88
N LEU A 11 -8.62 -12.49 12.55
CA LEU A 11 -8.84 -11.05 12.35
C LEU A 11 -7.59 -10.23 12.71
N ALA A 12 -6.90 -10.56 13.80
CA ALA A 12 -5.67 -9.90 14.19
C ALA A 12 -4.59 -10.07 13.11
N TYR A 13 -4.37 -11.29 12.60
CA TYR A 13 -3.42 -11.54 11.51
C TYR A 13 -3.78 -10.78 10.24
N LEU A 14 -5.05 -10.80 9.85
CA LEU A 14 -5.53 -10.10 8.65
C LEU A 14 -5.35 -8.58 8.79
N SER A 15 -5.67 -8.03 9.95
CA SER A 15 -5.47 -6.61 10.26
C SER A 15 -4.00 -6.21 10.22
N ILE A 16 -3.11 -7.01 10.81
CA ILE A 16 -1.66 -6.76 10.75
C ILE A 16 -1.16 -6.83 9.31
N SER A 17 -1.59 -7.83 8.54
CA SER A 17 -1.22 -7.99 7.13
C SER A 17 -1.63 -6.77 6.30
N LEU A 18 -2.87 -6.30 6.46
CA LEU A 18 -3.34 -5.09 5.78
C LEU A 18 -2.60 -3.83 6.25
N GLY A 19 -2.33 -3.71 7.55
CA GLY A 19 -1.55 -2.62 8.11
C GLY A 19 -0.13 -2.55 7.52
N VAL A 20 0.56 -3.69 7.44
CA VAL A 20 1.90 -3.78 6.82
C VAL A 20 1.84 -3.41 5.34
N LEU A 21 0.87 -3.92 4.59
CA LEU A 21 0.71 -3.59 3.17
C LEU A 21 0.42 -2.10 2.94
N ASN A 22 -0.43 -1.49 3.76
CA ASN A 22 -0.74 -0.05 3.66
C ASN A 22 0.43 0.85 4.07
N LEU A 23 1.33 0.38 4.93
CA LEU A 23 2.53 1.10 5.33
C LEU A 23 3.69 0.97 4.32
N LEU A 24 3.53 0.20 3.24
CA LEU A 24 4.54 0.14 2.19
C LEU A 24 4.74 1.53 1.57
N PRO A 25 5.98 1.86 1.14
CA PRO A 25 6.33 3.17 0.58
C PRO A 25 5.83 3.33 -0.88
N ILE A 26 4.53 3.13 -1.08
CA ILE A 26 3.87 3.25 -2.38
C ILE A 26 3.05 4.55 -2.33
N PRO A 27 3.27 5.52 -3.23
CA PRO A 27 2.67 6.87 -3.15
C PRO A 27 1.14 6.97 -3.06
N VAL A 28 0.41 5.93 -3.46
CA VAL A 28 -1.07 5.88 -3.40
C VAL A 28 -1.59 5.25 -2.10
N LEU A 29 -0.72 4.62 -1.31
CA LEU A 29 -1.01 3.99 -0.03
C LEU A 29 -0.64 4.94 1.13
N ASP A 30 -1.18 4.69 2.32
CA ASP A 30 -0.94 5.51 3.52
C ASP A 30 0.57 5.67 3.84
N GLY A 31 1.37 4.62 3.61
CA GLY A 31 2.83 4.62 3.76
C GLY A 31 3.57 5.49 2.73
N GLY A 32 2.96 5.78 1.58
CA GLY A 32 3.49 6.72 0.60
C GLY A 32 3.53 8.16 1.14
N HIS A 33 2.48 8.56 1.86
CA HIS A 33 2.47 9.85 2.56
C HIS A 33 3.51 9.90 3.67
N LEU A 34 3.65 8.82 4.44
CA LEU A 34 4.70 8.71 5.45
C LEU A 34 6.10 8.87 4.84
N LEU A 35 6.35 8.25 3.68
CA LEU A 35 7.60 8.41 2.93
C LEU A 35 7.82 9.87 2.53
N PHE A 36 6.79 10.55 1.98
CA PHE A 36 6.91 11.96 1.62
C PHE A 36 7.23 12.83 2.83
N TYR A 37 6.59 12.60 3.98
CA TYR A 37 6.90 13.32 5.21
C TYR A 37 8.30 13.02 5.73
N LEU A 38 8.77 11.78 5.66
CA LEU A 38 10.15 11.43 6.00
C LEU A 38 11.15 12.17 5.09
N VAL A 39 10.87 12.24 3.79
CA VAL A 39 11.70 12.98 2.83
C VAL A 39 11.66 14.48 3.13
N GLU A 40 10.50 15.05 3.44
CA GLU A 40 10.38 16.46 3.84
C GLU A 40 11.13 16.76 5.14
N TRP A 41 11.06 15.86 6.11
CA TRP A 41 11.78 15.98 7.38
C TRP A 41 13.29 15.97 7.18
N VAL A 42 13.81 15.04 6.38
CA VAL A 42 15.25 14.97 6.04
C VAL A 42 15.69 16.18 5.20
N ARG A 43 14.84 16.65 4.28
CA ARG A 43 15.16 17.75 3.37
C ARG A 43 14.96 19.14 4.01
N GLY A 44 14.19 19.23 5.09
CA GLY A 44 13.85 20.47 5.80
C GLY A 44 12.98 21.45 4.99
N ARG A 45 12.42 21.02 3.86
CA ARG A 45 11.56 21.83 2.99
C ARG A 45 10.49 20.96 2.33
N PRO A 46 9.28 21.51 2.09
CA PRO A 46 8.20 20.75 1.48
C PRO A 46 8.57 20.25 0.08
N LEU A 47 8.06 19.08 -0.27
CA LEU A 47 8.11 18.54 -1.62
C LEU A 47 7.25 19.42 -2.54
N SER A 48 7.71 19.66 -3.77
CA SER A 48 6.91 20.42 -4.72
C SER A 48 5.73 19.58 -5.21
N ASP A 49 4.60 20.24 -5.49
CA ASP A 49 3.37 19.59 -5.98
C ASP A 49 3.62 18.74 -7.23
N ARG A 50 4.57 19.16 -8.08
CA ARG A 50 5.00 18.37 -9.25
C ARG A 50 5.58 17.02 -8.85
N VAL A 51 6.45 16.97 -7.84
CA VAL A 51 7.10 15.71 -7.41
C VAL A 51 6.09 14.79 -6.76
N GLN A 52 5.19 15.33 -5.92
CA GLN A 52 4.10 14.54 -5.34
C GLN A 52 3.16 14.00 -6.42
N GLY A 53 2.78 14.83 -7.40
CA GLY A 53 1.95 14.41 -8.53
C GLY A 53 2.57 13.29 -9.36
N TRP A 54 3.88 13.40 -9.68
CA TRP A 54 4.61 12.32 -10.34
C TRP A 54 4.64 11.05 -9.50
N GLY A 55 4.89 11.17 -8.20
CA GLY A 55 4.87 10.03 -7.27
C GLY A 55 3.51 9.32 -7.28
N ILE A 56 2.42 10.06 -7.14
CA ILE A 56 1.04 9.51 -7.15
C ILE A 56 0.75 8.82 -8.49
N GLN A 57 1.08 9.45 -9.61
CA GLN A 57 0.83 8.87 -10.93
C GLN A 57 1.59 7.56 -11.14
N ILE A 58 2.87 7.50 -10.73
CA ILE A 58 3.66 6.27 -10.74
C ILE A 58 3.03 5.21 -9.83
N GLY A 59 2.62 5.59 -8.61
CA GLY A 59 1.99 4.69 -7.66
C GLY A 59 0.71 4.06 -8.21
N ILE A 60 -0.18 4.87 -8.80
CA ILE A 60 -1.42 4.40 -9.42
C ILE A 60 -1.11 3.49 -10.61
N SER A 61 -0.20 3.87 -11.50
CA SER A 61 0.17 3.03 -12.64
C SER A 61 0.71 1.67 -12.21
N LEU A 62 1.50 1.62 -11.13
CA LEU A 62 2.02 0.38 -10.58
C LEU A 62 0.91 -0.50 -9.99
N VAL A 63 0.02 0.07 -9.18
CA VAL A 63 -1.12 -0.67 -8.59
C VAL A 63 -2.04 -1.22 -9.68
N VAL A 64 -2.43 -0.38 -10.65
CA VAL A 64 -3.27 -0.81 -11.77
C VAL A 64 -2.55 -1.89 -12.60
N GLY A 65 -1.25 -1.74 -12.86
CA GLY A 65 -0.46 -2.75 -13.56
C GLY A 65 -0.46 -4.09 -12.84
N VAL A 66 -0.21 -4.10 -11.53
CA VAL A 66 -0.25 -5.32 -10.72
C VAL A 66 -1.66 -5.92 -10.68
N MET A 67 -2.71 -5.10 -10.53
CA MET A 67 -4.10 -5.58 -10.58
C MET A 67 -4.44 -6.23 -11.92
N LEU A 68 -4.02 -5.63 -13.04
CA LEU A 68 -4.24 -6.22 -14.37
C LEU A 68 -3.48 -7.53 -14.54
N LEU A 69 -2.22 -7.59 -14.08
CA LEU A 69 -1.43 -8.83 -14.10
C LEU A 69 -2.09 -9.93 -13.26
N ALA A 70 -2.54 -9.59 -12.05
CA ALA A 70 -3.25 -10.52 -11.17
C ALA A 70 -4.55 -11.00 -11.82
N LEU A 71 -5.33 -10.10 -12.42
CA LEU A 71 -6.57 -10.44 -13.11
C LEU A 71 -6.32 -11.38 -14.30
N VAL A 72 -5.33 -11.10 -15.14
CA VAL A 72 -4.98 -11.97 -16.27
C VAL A 72 -4.48 -13.33 -15.79
N ASN A 73 -3.69 -13.35 -14.71
CA ASN A 73 -3.22 -14.58 -14.09
C ASN A 73 -4.37 -15.42 -13.51
N ASP A 74 -5.33 -14.78 -12.84
CA ASP A 74 -6.51 -15.46 -12.30
C ASP A 74 -7.41 -16.00 -13.42
N LEU A 75 -7.59 -15.24 -14.51
CA LEU A 75 -8.33 -15.69 -15.70
C LEU A 75 -7.63 -16.85 -16.44
N GLY A 76 -6.30 -16.82 -16.55
CA GLY A 76 -5.53 -17.89 -17.19
C GLY A 76 -5.42 -19.16 -16.35
N ARG A 77 -5.75 -19.07 -15.05
CA ARG A 77 -5.76 -20.19 -14.11
C ARG A 77 -7.13 -20.86 -13.97
N LEU A 78 -8.20 -20.22 -14.46
CA LEU A 78 -9.56 -20.76 -14.59
C LEU A 78 -9.68 -21.66 -15.83
#